data_AF-A0A023G8X3-F1
#
_entry.id   AF-A0A023G8X3-F1
#
_cell.length_a   1.000
_cell.length_b   1.000
_cell.length_c   1.000
_cell.angle_alpha   90.00
_cell.angle_beta   90.00
_cell.angle_gamma   90.00
#
_symmetry.space_group_name_H-M   'P 1'
#
loop_
_entity.id
_entity.type
_entity.pdbx_description
1 polymer ?
#
loop_
_entity_poly.entity_id
_entity_poly.type
_entity_poly.pdbx_seq_one_letter_code
_entity_poly.pdbx_strand_id
1 'polypeptide(L)'
;MREAGVRCLPVNVVGSVACAFGAAFSLCVFQQQLMASLYLTVIVVALACYAIQRASLPRVDDALAAEVILGSQPDDGEPPLPLVFAHRGGGHDAPENTLAAIREAKRNHASGIEFDLSFTHDSVAVLFHDETLERTTDGEGLLAATTFEALRRLDA
;
A
#
# COMPACT_ATOMS: atom_id res chain seq x y z
N MET A 1 -34.61 79.20 24.15
CA MET A 1 -34.70 78.29 22.99
C MET A 1 -33.29 77.94 22.56
N ARG A 2 -32.85 76.69 22.74
CA ARG A 2 -31.58 76.19 22.18
C ARG A 2 -31.91 74.87 21.49
N GLU A 3 -31.68 74.87 20.18
CA GLU A 3 -31.89 73.75 19.27
C GLU A 3 -30.98 72.58 19.67
N ALA A 4 -31.53 71.38 19.76
CA ALA A 4 -30.78 70.16 19.97
C ALA A 4 -30.05 69.79 18.66
N GLY A 5 -28.80 70.23 18.55
CA GLY A 5 -27.93 69.90 17.44
C GLY A 5 -27.70 68.40 17.33
N VAL A 6 -28.19 67.81 16.24
CA VAL A 6 -27.86 66.44 15.81
C VAL A 6 -26.34 66.36 15.66
N ARG A 7 -25.66 65.64 16.57
CA ARG A 7 -24.22 65.39 16.44
C ARG A 7 -24.01 64.35 15.36
N CYS A 8 -23.69 64.82 14.15
CA CYS A 8 -23.13 63.98 13.11
C CYS A 8 -21.82 63.36 13.62
N LEU A 9 -21.70 62.03 13.56
CA LEU A 9 -20.45 61.34 13.88
C LEU A 9 -19.33 61.84 12.95
N PRO A 10 -18.08 61.98 13.44
CA PRO A 10 -16.96 62.42 12.62
C PRO A 10 -16.77 61.44 11.45
N VAL A 11 -16.68 61.97 10.24
CA VAL A 11 -16.61 61.25 8.94
C VAL A 11 -15.57 60.10 8.96
N ASN A 12 -14.49 60.24 9.73
CA ASN A 12 -13.43 59.24 9.86
C ASN A 12 -13.86 57.94 10.57
N VAL A 13 -14.85 57.97 11.47
CA VAL A 13 -15.34 56.75 12.16
C VAL A 13 -16.22 55.92 11.22
N VAL A 14 -17.06 56.58 10.43
CA VAL A 14 -17.92 55.90 9.44
C VAL A 14 -17.07 55.22 8.36
N GLY A 15 -16.02 55.88 7.87
CA GLY A 15 -15.08 55.29 6.91
C GLY A 15 -14.31 54.10 7.47
N SER A 16 -13.83 54.19 8.73
CA SER A 16 -13.08 53.11 9.37
C SER A 16 -13.93 51.86 9.61
N VAL A 17 -15.21 52.04 10.01
CA VAL A 17 -16.15 50.94 10.19
C VAL A 17 -16.50 50.29 8.85
N ALA A 18 -16.77 51.08 7.81
CA ALA A 18 -17.06 50.54 6.47
C ALA A 18 -15.88 49.71 5.90
N CYS A 19 -14.64 50.17 6.09
CA CYS A 19 -13.44 49.41 5.71
C CYS A 19 -13.31 48.09 6.48
N ALA A 20 -13.55 48.09 7.79
CA ALA A 20 -13.49 46.87 8.61
C ALA A 20 -14.55 45.83 8.20
N PHE A 21 -15.78 46.27 7.93
CA PHE A 21 -16.83 45.39 7.42
C PHE A 21 -16.52 44.84 6.03
N GLY A 22 -16.00 45.67 5.12
CA GLY A 22 -15.59 45.23 3.78
C GLY A 22 -14.47 44.18 3.81
N ALA A 23 -13.47 44.37 4.69
CA ALA A 23 -12.38 43.42 4.88
C ALA A 23 -12.87 42.08 5.48
N ALA A 24 -13.73 42.14 6.51
CA ALA A 24 -14.30 40.94 7.13
C ALA A 24 -15.20 40.15 6.17
N PHE A 25 -16.02 40.84 5.37
CA PHE A 25 -16.86 40.22 4.35
C PHE A 25 -16.01 39.54 3.27
N SER A 26 -14.97 40.22 2.78
CA SER A 26 -14.07 39.66 1.76
C SER A 26 -13.30 38.44 2.27
N LEU A 27 -12.84 38.47 3.54
CA LEU A 27 -12.18 37.33 4.18
C LEU A 27 -13.13 36.14 4.34
N CYS A 28 -14.38 36.38 4.75
CA CYS A 28 -15.40 35.35 4.86
C CYS A 28 -15.69 34.70 3.50
N VAL A 29 -15.92 35.50 2.45
CA VAL A 29 -16.14 34.98 1.09
C VAL A 29 -14.93 34.18 0.59
N PHE A 30 -13.70 34.66 0.83
CA PHE A 30 -12.48 33.93 0.48
C PHE A 30 -12.35 32.60 1.24
N GLN A 31 -12.63 32.59 2.55
CA GLN A 31 -12.65 31.37 3.35
C GLN A 31 -13.71 30.37 2.87
N GLN A 32 -14.91 30.85 2.50
CA GLN A 32 -15.97 29.99 1.95
C GLN A 32 -15.57 29.37 0.60
N GLN A 33 -14.93 30.16 -0.28
CA GLN A 33 -14.43 29.66 -1.57
C GLN A 33 -13.30 28.63 -1.40
N LEU A 34 -12.37 28.86 -0.46
CA LEU A 34 -11.29 27.92 -0.15
C LEU A 34 -11.83 26.57 0.37
N MET A 35 -12.77 26.63 1.31
CA MET A 35 -13.39 25.42 1.86
C MET A 35 -14.18 24.65 0.80
N ALA A 36 -14.95 25.34 -0.04
CA ALA A 36 -15.68 24.71 -1.14
C ALA A 36 -14.75 24.02 -2.15
N SER A 37 -13.61 24.64 -2.49
CA SER A 37 -12.59 24.04 -3.36
C SER A 37 -11.95 22.80 -2.73
N LEU A 38 -11.67 22.83 -1.43
CA LEU A 38 -11.15 21.68 -0.70
C LEU A 38 -12.14 20.50 -0.70
N TYR A 39 -13.43 20.76 -0.39
CA TYR A 39 -14.46 19.72 -0.40
C TYR A 39 -14.64 19.12 -1.79
N LEU A 40 -14.67 19.95 -2.84
CA LEU A 40 -14.78 19.46 -4.22
C LEU A 40 -13.57 18.60 -4.62
N THR A 41 -12.37 19.00 -4.23
CA THR A 41 -11.14 18.24 -4.50
C THR A 41 -11.17 16.88 -3.82
N VAL A 42 -11.57 16.82 -2.54
CA VAL A 42 -11.70 15.57 -1.80
C VAL A 42 -12.72 14.64 -2.45
N ILE A 43 -13.87 15.17 -2.86
CA ILE A 43 -14.93 14.38 -3.53
C ILE A 43 -14.41 13.81 -4.86
N VAL A 44 -13.74 14.63 -5.68
CA VAL A 44 -13.20 14.19 -6.97
C VAL A 44 -12.14 13.11 -6.79
N VAL A 45 -11.22 13.29 -5.83
CA VAL A 45 -10.19 12.28 -5.52
C VAL A 45 -10.83 10.98 -5.03
N ALA A 46 -11.80 11.04 -4.12
CA ALA A 46 -12.48 9.86 -3.60
C ALA A 46 -13.22 9.10 -4.71
N LEU A 47 -13.91 9.81 -5.62
CA LEU A 47 -14.58 9.20 -6.77
C LEU A 47 -13.58 8.59 -7.76
N ALA A 48 -12.44 9.25 -7.99
CA ALA A 48 -11.37 8.71 -8.83
C ALA A 48 -10.76 7.44 -8.22
N CYS A 49 -10.45 7.43 -6.93
CA CYS A 49 -9.97 6.23 -6.22
C CYS A 49 -10.99 5.09 -6.29
N TYR A 50 -12.28 5.37 -6.06
CA TYR A 50 -13.34 4.38 -6.18
C TYR A 50 -13.47 3.83 -7.60
N ALA A 51 -13.38 4.69 -8.61
CA ALA A 51 -13.41 4.28 -10.02
C ALA A 51 -12.20 3.41 -10.37
N ILE A 52 -11.00 3.74 -9.90
CA ILE A 52 -9.78 2.94 -10.09
C ILE A 52 -9.92 1.58 -9.40
N GLN A 53 -10.46 1.52 -8.19
CA GLN A 53 -10.69 0.27 -7.46
C GLN A 53 -11.74 -0.64 -8.14
N ARG A 54 -12.71 -0.04 -8.85
CA ARG A 54 -13.76 -0.75 -9.59
C ARG A 54 -13.36 -1.05 -11.03
N ALA A 55 -12.35 -0.38 -11.57
CA ALA A 55 -11.83 -0.65 -12.90
C ALA A 55 -11.16 -2.03 -12.89
N SER A 56 -11.93 -3.03 -13.31
CA SER A 56 -11.37 -4.35 -13.58
C SER A 56 -10.60 -4.26 -14.90
N LEU A 57 -9.30 -4.56 -14.86
CA LEU A 57 -8.56 -4.77 -16.09
C LEU A 57 -9.23 -5.91 -16.86
N PRO A 58 -9.31 -5.81 -18.20
CA PRO A 58 -9.76 -6.95 -19.00
C PRO A 58 -8.89 -8.16 -18.66
N ARG A 59 -9.50 -9.35 -18.61
CA ARG A 59 -8.73 -10.58 -18.46
C ARG A 59 -7.73 -10.66 -19.61
N VAL A 60 -6.47 -10.91 -19.29
CA VAL A 60 -5.47 -11.24 -20.31
C VAL A 60 -5.94 -12.52 -20.99
N ASP A 61 -5.86 -12.56 -22.31
CA ASP A 61 -6.21 -13.75 -23.10
C ASP A 61 -5.36 -14.93 -22.63
N ASP A 62 -5.99 -16.08 -22.37
CA ASP A 62 -5.30 -17.24 -21.79
C ASP A 62 -4.18 -17.76 -22.69
N ALA A 63 -4.31 -17.61 -24.02
CA ALA A 63 -3.26 -18.00 -24.97
C ALA A 63 -2.09 -17.02 -24.93
N LEU A 64 -2.36 -15.71 -24.85
CA LEU A 64 -1.30 -14.71 -24.67
C LEU A 64 -0.61 -14.86 -23.31
N ALA A 65 -1.37 -15.12 -22.24
CA ALA A 65 -0.82 -15.40 -20.92
C ALA A 65 0.06 -16.66 -20.94
N ALA A 66 -0.40 -17.73 -21.59
CA ALA A 66 0.38 -18.96 -21.77
C ALA A 66 1.65 -18.72 -22.60
N GLU A 67 1.59 -17.96 -23.70
CA GLU A 67 2.78 -17.63 -24.50
C GLU A 67 3.82 -16.85 -23.71
N VAL A 68 3.38 -15.84 -22.94
CA VAL A 68 4.27 -15.02 -22.11
C VAL A 68 4.84 -15.81 -20.92
N ILE A 69 4.03 -16.65 -20.28
CA ILE A 69 4.41 -17.38 -19.05
C ILE A 69 5.20 -18.65 -19.37
N LEU A 70 4.79 -19.42 -20.39
CA LEU A 70 5.34 -20.74 -20.73
C LEU A 70 6.35 -20.68 -21.87
N GLY A 71 6.44 -19.57 -22.61
CA GLY A 71 7.28 -19.45 -23.80
C GLY A 71 6.72 -20.20 -25.02
N SER A 72 7.37 -20.03 -26.17
CA SER A 72 7.06 -20.77 -27.40
C SER A 72 7.19 -22.28 -27.17
N GLN A 73 6.18 -23.03 -27.61
CA GLN A 73 6.06 -24.49 -27.44
C GLN A 73 7.34 -25.21 -27.90
N PRO A 74 7.83 -26.23 -27.18
CA PRO A 74 8.71 -27.23 -27.79
C PRO A 74 7.93 -28.04 -28.86
N ASP A 75 8.64 -28.47 -29.91
CA ASP A 75 8.12 -29.07 -31.16
C ASP A 75 7.64 -30.55 -31.00
N ASP A 76 7.38 -31.00 -29.77
CA ASP A 76 7.16 -32.42 -29.43
C ASP A 76 5.69 -32.83 -29.24
N GLY A 77 4.73 -31.92 -29.48
CA GLY A 77 3.31 -32.27 -29.60
C GLY A 77 2.60 -32.60 -28.27
N GLU A 78 3.26 -32.44 -27.13
CA GLU A 78 2.59 -32.33 -25.83
C GLU A 78 2.31 -30.85 -25.51
N PRO A 79 1.09 -30.50 -25.04
CA PRO A 79 0.84 -29.16 -24.53
C PRO A 79 1.77 -28.92 -23.32
N PRO A 80 2.48 -27.78 -23.23
CA PRO A 80 3.36 -27.52 -22.10
C PRO A 80 2.53 -27.53 -20.84
N LEU A 81 2.90 -28.42 -19.92
CA LEU A 81 2.30 -28.41 -18.61
C LEU A 81 2.55 -27.03 -17.98
N PRO A 82 1.54 -26.44 -17.31
CA PRO A 82 1.75 -25.19 -16.62
C PRO A 82 2.89 -25.35 -15.62
N LEU A 83 3.84 -24.41 -15.62
CA LEU A 83 4.90 -24.42 -14.62
C LEU A 83 4.28 -24.17 -13.24
N VAL A 84 4.41 -25.15 -12.35
CA VAL A 84 3.89 -25.05 -10.99
C VAL A 84 5.03 -24.69 -10.06
N PHE A 85 4.98 -23.49 -9.48
CA PHE A 85 5.94 -23.04 -8.49
C PHE A 85 5.36 -23.16 -7.08
N ALA A 86 6.07 -23.83 -6.19
CA ALA A 86 5.66 -23.95 -4.80
C ALA A 86 6.03 -22.67 -4.02
N HIS A 87 5.01 -21.88 -3.68
CA HIS A 87 5.15 -20.64 -2.89
C HIS A 87 5.74 -20.95 -1.50
N ARG A 88 6.84 -20.27 -1.16
CA ARG A 88 7.66 -20.48 0.05
C ARG A 88 8.10 -21.92 0.24
N GLY A 89 8.46 -22.57 -0.87
CA GLY A 89 8.78 -24.00 -0.90
C GLY A 89 7.58 -24.93 -0.73
N GLY A 90 6.34 -24.44 -0.71
CA GLY A 90 5.15 -25.27 -0.48
C GLY A 90 4.62 -25.18 0.95
N GLY A 91 4.52 -23.95 1.48
CA GLY A 91 4.17 -23.64 2.88
C GLY A 91 2.84 -24.21 3.41
N HIS A 92 2.02 -24.79 2.55
CA HIS A 92 0.81 -25.54 2.95
C HIS A 92 1.12 -26.99 3.34
N ASP A 93 2.10 -27.62 2.69
CA ASP A 93 2.39 -29.05 2.84
C ASP A 93 3.46 -29.32 3.90
N ALA A 94 4.29 -28.31 4.22
CA ALA A 94 5.26 -28.29 5.30
C ALA A 94 5.61 -26.84 5.68
N PRO A 95 6.26 -26.59 6.83
CA PRO A 95 6.58 -25.24 7.28
C PRO A 95 7.28 -24.41 6.21
N GLU A 96 6.74 -23.24 5.92
CA GLU A 96 7.19 -22.36 4.83
C GLU A 96 8.68 -21.99 4.96
N ASN A 97 9.35 -21.74 3.83
CA ASN A 97 10.77 -21.32 3.79
C ASN A 97 11.75 -22.30 4.47
N THR A 98 11.33 -23.55 4.71
CA THR A 98 12.20 -24.61 5.24
C THR A 98 12.67 -25.59 4.16
N LEU A 99 13.75 -26.32 4.45
CA LEU A 99 14.16 -27.45 3.62
C LEU A 99 13.11 -28.57 3.59
N ALA A 100 12.23 -28.67 4.59
CA ALA A 100 11.15 -29.65 4.61
C ALA A 100 10.13 -29.33 3.53
N ALA A 101 9.68 -28.07 3.44
CA ALA A 101 8.81 -27.60 2.36
C ALA A 101 9.44 -27.84 1.00
N ILE A 102 10.69 -27.42 0.78
CA ILE A 102 11.38 -27.61 -0.51
C ILE A 102 11.42 -29.09 -0.94
N ARG A 103 11.64 -30.00 0.02
CA ARG A 103 11.62 -31.45 -0.26
C ARG A 103 10.21 -31.94 -0.60
N GLU A 104 9.19 -31.40 0.04
CA GLU A 104 7.79 -31.74 -0.23
C GLU A 104 7.34 -31.21 -1.59
N ALA A 105 7.67 -29.97 -1.94
CA ALA A 105 7.44 -29.44 -3.29
C ALA A 105 8.06 -30.33 -4.37
N LYS A 106 9.28 -30.85 -4.14
CA LYS A 106 9.90 -31.81 -5.05
C LYS A 106 9.13 -33.13 -5.14
N ARG A 107 8.62 -33.66 -4.02
CA ARG A 107 7.78 -34.88 -4.02
C ARG A 107 6.46 -34.67 -4.75
N ASN A 108 5.91 -33.45 -4.67
CA ASN A 108 4.68 -33.04 -5.36
C ASN A 108 4.92 -32.61 -6.83
N HIS A 109 6.11 -32.87 -7.37
CA HIS A 109 6.47 -32.59 -8.75
C HIS A 109 6.35 -31.11 -9.16
N ALA A 110 6.55 -30.18 -8.22
CA ALA A 110 6.63 -28.76 -8.54
C ALA A 110 7.78 -28.50 -9.53
N SER A 111 7.54 -27.65 -10.53
CA SER A 111 8.52 -27.23 -11.53
C SER A 111 9.62 -26.35 -10.92
N GLY A 112 9.31 -25.67 -9.82
CA GLY A 112 10.25 -24.86 -9.07
C GLY A 112 9.70 -24.47 -7.69
N ILE A 113 10.49 -23.69 -6.97
CA ILE A 113 10.11 -23.11 -5.68
C ILE A 113 10.27 -21.60 -5.73
N GLU A 114 9.42 -20.91 -5.01
CA GLU A 114 9.62 -19.52 -4.61
C GLU A 114 9.98 -19.51 -3.12
N PHE A 115 10.80 -18.54 -2.69
CA PHE A 115 11.22 -18.38 -1.31
C PHE A 115 11.55 -16.92 -1.02
N ASP A 116 11.40 -16.54 0.24
CA ASP A 116 11.68 -15.19 0.71
C ASP A 116 13.08 -15.10 1.29
N LEU A 117 13.88 -14.15 0.82
CA LEU A 117 15.22 -13.90 1.34
C LEU A 117 15.20 -12.67 2.24
N SER A 118 15.76 -12.83 3.44
CA SER A 118 15.97 -11.73 4.38
C SER A 118 17.35 -11.83 5.03
N PHE A 119 17.69 -10.87 5.89
CA PHE A 119 19.00 -10.76 6.52
C PHE A 119 18.88 -10.63 8.04
N THR A 120 19.74 -11.35 8.74
CA THR A 120 19.93 -11.21 10.19
C THR A 120 20.66 -9.91 10.54
N HIS A 121 20.73 -9.58 11.83
CA HIS A 121 21.47 -8.42 12.34
C HIS A 121 22.95 -8.40 11.89
N ASP A 122 23.57 -9.59 11.84
CA ASP A 122 24.94 -9.80 11.38
C ASP A 122 25.06 -10.03 9.86
N SER A 123 24.05 -9.61 9.09
CA SER A 123 24.01 -9.60 7.61
C SER A 123 24.14 -10.99 6.97
N VAL A 124 23.69 -12.04 7.66
CA VAL A 124 23.61 -13.39 7.09
C VAL A 124 22.27 -13.55 6.37
N ALA A 125 22.33 -13.98 5.12
CA ALA A 125 21.15 -14.28 4.31
C ALA A 125 20.41 -15.53 4.84
N VAL A 126 19.10 -15.42 5.04
CA VAL A 126 18.23 -16.47 5.58
C VAL A 126 16.90 -16.52 4.83
N LEU A 127 16.26 -17.69 4.83
CA LEU A 127 14.93 -17.85 4.26
C LEU A 127 13.87 -17.50 5.31
N PHE A 128 13.25 -16.32 5.17
CA PHE A 128 12.30 -15.80 6.15
C PHE A 128 11.48 -14.66 5.54
N HIS A 129 10.15 -14.71 5.69
CA HIS A 129 9.24 -13.73 5.08
C HIS A 129 8.96 -12.51 5.97
N ASP A 130 8.62 -12.75 7.23
CA ASP A 130 8.13 -11.70 8.12
C ASP A 130 9.28 -10.86 8.69
N GLU A 131 8.95 -9.62 9.11
CA GLU A 131 9.90 -8.78 9.86
C GLU A 131 10.14 -9.31 11.28
N THR A 132 9.18 -10.07 11.82
CA THR A 132 9.17 -10.58 13.18
C THR A 132 9.10 -12.11 13.23
N LEU A 133 9.50 -12.70 14.35
CA LEU A 133 9.77 -14.14 14.46
C LEU A 133 8.53 -14.99 14.83
N GLU A 134 7.47 -14.38 15.35
CA GLU A 134 6.42 -15.06 16.13
C GLU A 134 5.48 -15.94 15.29
N ARG A 135 5.30 -15.63 14.00
CA ARG A 135 4.32 -16.36 13.18
C ARG A 135 4.82 -17.75 12.78
N THR A 136 6.11 -17.86 12.47
CA THR A 136 6.71 -19.06 11.86
C THR A 136 7.81 -19.66 12.72
N THR A 137 8.03 -19.17 13.94
CA THR A 137 8.99 -19.77 14.88
C THR A 137 8.49 -19.70 16.31
N ASP A 138 9.23 -20.33 17.23
CA ASP A 138 9.04 -20.21 18.68
C ASP A 138 9.74 -18.98 19.32
N GLY A 139 10.31 -18.09 18.51
CA GLY A 139 10.95 -16.85 18.97
C GLY A 139 10.05 -15.62 18.91
N GLU A 140 10.51 -14.53 19.54
CA GLU A 140 9.85 -13.22 19.53
C GLU A 140 10.84 -12.11 19.14
N GLY A 141 10.32 -11.03 18.57
CA GLY A 141 11.07 -9.83 18.17
C GLY A 141 11.39 -9.76 16.69
N LEU A 142 12.21 -8.76 16.34
CA LEU A 142 12.57 -8.47 14.95
C LEU A 142 13.69 -9.39 14.45
N LEU A 143 13.52 -9.94 13.24
CA LEU A 143 14.57 -10.68 12.53
C LEU A 143 15.84 -9.84 12.35
N ALA A 144 15.68 -8.57 11.98
CA ALA A 144 16.78 -7.63 11.77
C ALA A 144 17.56 -7.29 13.05
N ALA A 145 17.01 -7.60 14.23
CA ALA A 145 17.68 -7.44 15.53
C ALA A 145 18.28 -8.74 16.06
N THR A 146 18.13 -9.85 15.34
CA THR A 146 18.54 -11.20 15.78
C THR A 146 19.77 -11.64 14.99
N THR A 147 20.80 -12.17 15.66
CA THR A 147 21.99 -12.73 14.98
C THR A 147 21.68 -14.11 14.40
N PHE A 148 22.42 -14.54 13.38
CA PHE A 148 22.25 -15.87 12.79
C PHE A 148 22.40 -17.00 13.81
N GLU A 149 23.34 -16.87 14.74
CA GLU A 149 23.56 -17.88 15.79
C GLU A 149 22.35 -18.01 16.72
N ALA A 150 21.69 -16.90 17.06
CA ALA A 150 20.47 -16.90 17.86
C ALA A 150 19.29 -17.45 17.06
N LEU A 151 19.11 -16.98 15.82
CA LEU A 151 18.04 -17.41 14.92
C LEU A 151 18.08 -18.92 14.66
N ARG A 152 19.27 -19.50 14.48
CA ARG A 152 19.45 -20.93 14.21
C ARG A 152 18.99 -21.85 15.37
N ARG A 153 18.79 -21.30 16.57
CA ARG A 153 18.30 -22.06 17.72
C ARG A 153 16.78 -22.17 17.79
N LEU A 154 16.06 -21.40 16.99
CA LEU A 154 14.60 -21.41 16.96
C LEU A 154 14.08 -22.60 16.16
N ASP A 155 12.89 -23.06 16.50
CA ASP A 155 12.13 -24.08 15.77
C ASP A 155 11.12 -23.39 14.84
N ALA A 156 10.97 -23.90 13.61
CA ALA A 156 10.17 -23.30 12.53
C ALA A 156 9.19 -24.30 11.91
#